data_AF-A0A8J2PN78-F1
#
_entry.id   AF-A0A8J2PN78-F1
#
_cell.length_a   1.000
_cell.length_b   1.000
_cell.length_c   1.000
_cell.angle_alpha   90.00
_cell.angle_beta   90.00
_cell.angle_gamma   90.00
#
_symmetry.space_group_name_H-M   'P 1'
#
loop_
_entity.id
_entity.type
_entity.pdbx_description
1 polymer ?
#
loop_
_entity_poly.entity_id
_entity_poly.type
_entity_poly.pdbx_seq_one_letter_code
_entity_poly.pdbx_strand_id
1 'polypeptide(L)'
;VNNVLSPVLFKMALDQIPPKAVVLELAPHSLLQAILKRSVSQGKILGLTNKNAGDHINFFLTNLGKLFLHGLEPRVSQLYPKVEFPVGNSVRMISPLISWDHSTTWKVAGYVEDIPIDCVSVYEVSLKNKPDVFYAGHQINSRVIFPATGFLFLVWKAFARRQRTTFS
;
A
#
# COMPACT_ATOMS: atom_id res chain seq x y z
N VAL A 1 6.66 -49.08 -11.32
CA VAL A 1 5.40 -49.69 -11.80
C VAL A 1 4.18 -49.35 -10.92
N ASN A 2 4.37 -49.09 -9.61
CA ASN A 2 3.26 -48.89 -8.65
C ASN A 2 2.20 -47.85 -9.06
N ASN A 3 2.58 -46.71 -9.63
CA ASN A 3 1.63 -45.65 -10.04
C ASN A 3 0.65 -46.06 -11.15
N VAL A 4 0.99 -47.09 -11.95
CA VAL A 4 0.11 -47.61 -13.01
C VAL A 4 -0.77 -48.76 -12.50
N LEU A 5 -0.32 -49.45 -11.44
CA LEU A 5 -0.97 -50.65 -10.91
C LEU A 5 -1.89 -50.37 -9.71
N SER A 6 -1.68 -49.25 -9.03
CA SER A 6 -2.41 -48.86 -7.81
C SER A 6 -3.33 -47.68 -8.06
N PRO A 7 -4.48 -47.58 -7.35
CA PRO A 7 -5.39 -46.45 -7.50
C PRO A 7 -4.74 -45.14 -7.06
N VAL A 8 -4.99 -44.07 -7.82
CA VAL A 8 -4.48 -42.73 -7.50
C VAL A 8 -5.37 -42.09 -6.44
N LEU A 9 -4.81 -41.82 -5.25
CA LEU A 9 -5.50 -41.21 -4.11
C LEU A 9 -5.61 -39.69 -4.24
N PHE A 10 -6.14 -39.20 -5.36
CA PHE A 10 -6.13 -37.78 -5.71
C PHE A 10 -6.88 -36.91 -4.70
N LYS A 11 -8.06 -37.34 -4.22
CA LYS A 11 -8.86 -36.59 -3.25
C LYS A 11 -8.14 -36.40 -1.91
N MET A 12 -7.46 -37.44 -1.41
CA MET A 12 -6.71 -37.36 -0.15
C MET A 12 -5.59 -36.32 -0.24
N ALA A 13 -4.94 -36.19 -1.39
CA ALA A 13 -3.93 -35.16 -1.63
C ALA A 13 -4.55 -33.75 -1.72
N LEU A 14 -5.73 -33.60 -2.32
CA LEU A 14 -6.42 -32.30 -2.38
C LEU A 14 -6.84 -31.80 -1.01
N ASP A 15 -7.21 -32.69 -0.09
CA ASP A 15 -7.62 -32.33 1.28
C ASP A 15 -6.45 -31.81 2.13
N GLN A 16 -5.20 -32.03 1.69
CA GLN A 16 -4.00 -31.49 2.34
C GLN A 16 -3.61 -30.09 1.84
N ILE A 17 -4.27 -29.58 0.80
CA ILE A 17 -3.96 -28.25 0.24
C ILE A 17 -4.40 -27.17 1.23
N PRO A 18 -3.52 -26.22 1.61
CA PRO A 18 -3.87 -25.18 2.56
C PRO A 18 -4.95 -24.23 1.99
N PRO A 19 -5.74 -23.58 2.87
CA PRO A 19 -6.70 -22.57 2.44
C PRO A 19 -5.99 -21.40 1.75
N LYS A 20 -6.65 -20.78 0.78
CA LYS A 20 -6.11 -19.66 -0.04
C LYS A 20 -4.87 -20.01 -0.87
N ALA A 21 -4.57 -21.28 -1.09
CA ALA A 21 -3.52 -21.70 -2.01
C ALA A 21 -3.84 -21.29 -3.46
N VAL A 22 -2.78 -21.06 -4.24
CA VAL A 22 -2.86 -20.92 -5.69
C VAL A 22 -2.44 -22.26 -6.30
N VAL A 23 -3.40 -22.95 -6.94
CA VAL A 23 -3.21 -24.27 -7.54
C VAL A 23 -3.06 -24.12 -9.05
N LEU A 24 -1.95 -24.65 -9.56
CA LEU A 24 -1.59 -24.62 -10.96
C LEU A 24 -1.79 -26.00 -11.59
N GLU A 25 -2.60 -26.08 -12.65
CA GLU A 25 -2.75 -27.31 -13.40
C GLU A 25 -1.75 -27.37 -14.56
N LEU A 26 -0.79 -28.29 -14.44
CA LEU A 26 0.25 -28.58 -15.44
C LEU A 26 -0.20 -29.72 -16.35
N ALA A 27 -0.87 -29.38 -17.43
CA ALA A 27 -1.37 -30.33 -18.42
C ALA A 27 -1.35 -29.69 -19.83
N PRO A 28 -1.46 -30.48 -20.92
CA PRO A 28 -1.70 -29.95 -22.27
C PRO A 28 -3.14 -29.43 -22.46
N HIS A 29 -4.05 -29.82 -21.56
CA HIS A 29 -5.38 -29.26 -21.42
C HIS A 29 -5.85 -29.37 -19.97
N SER A 30 -6.40 -28.29 -19.45
CA SER A 30 -6.80 -28.17 -18.03
C SER A 30 -8.14 -28.85 -17.75
N LEU A 31 -8.13 -30.17 -17.53
CA LEU A 31 -9.31 -31.02 -17.32
C LEU A 31 -9.79 -31.04 -15.86
N LEU A 32 -8.87 -30.87 -14.90
CA LEU A 32 -9.15 -31.04 -13.47
C LEU A 32 -9.79 -29.80 -12.84
N GLN A 33 -9.96 -28.71 -13.60
CA GLN A 33 -10.53 -27.45 -13.16
C GLN A 33 -11.82 -27.61 -12.34
N ALA A 34 -12.76 -28.44 -12.79
CA ALA A 34 -14.04 -28.63 -12.09
C ALA A 34 -13.85 -29.32 -10.72
N ILE A 35 -12.99 -30.36 -10.67
CA ILE A 35 -12.72 -31.14 -9.45
C ILE A 35 -11.93 -30.29 -8.45
N LEU A 36 -10.93 -29.56 -8.93
CA LEU A 36 -10.14 -28.64 -8.12
C LEU A 36 -11.02 -27.55 -7.52
N LYS A 37 -11.91 -26.94 -8.31
CA LYS A 37 -12.81 -25.86 -7.83
C LYS A 37 -13.80 -26.35 -6.77
N ARG A 38 -14.24 -27.59 -6.86
CA ARG A 38 -15.09 -28.22 -5.84
C ARG A 38 -14.33 -28.54 -4.56
N SER A 39 -13.05 -28.92 -4.66
CA SER A 39 -12.26 -29.37 -3.50
C SER A 39 -11.53 -28.24 -2.78
N VAL A 40 -11.12 -27.19 -3.50
CA VAL A 40 -10.35 -26.06 -2.97
C VAL A 40 -11.24 -24.82 -2.94
N SER A 41 -12.03 -24.67 -1.87
CA SER A 41 -13.12 -23.68 -1.78
C SER A 41 -12.67 -22.22 -1.65
N GLN A 42 -11.46 -21.97 -1.14
CA GLN A 42 -10.92 -20.62 -0.92
C GLN A 42 -9.67 -20.30 -1.73
N GLY A 43 -9.20 -21.24 -2.55
CA GLY A 43 -8.00 -21.09 -3.36
C GLY A 43 -8.26 -20.60 -4.77
N LYS A 44 -7.23 -20.10 -5.43
CA LYS A 44 -7.29 -19.79 -6.86
C LYS A 44 -6.80 -20.99 -7.66
N ILE A 45 -7.55 -21.39 -8.67
CA ILE A 45 -7.14 -22.46 -9.59
C ILE A 45 -6.91 -21.86 -10.98
N LEU A 46 -5.75 -22.16 -11.56
CA LEU A 46 -5.35 -21.70 -12.88
C LEU A 46 -4.82 -22.87 -13.70
N GLY A 47 -5.33 -23.00 -14.91
CA GLY A 47 -4.83 -23.94 -15.90
C GLY A 47 -3.88 -23.25 -16.87
N LEU A 48 -2.74 -23.86 -17.19
CA LEU A 48 -1.75 -23.22 -18.07
C LEU A 48 -2.09 -23.32 -19.56
N THR A 49 -2.87 -24.32 -19.94
CA THR A 49 -3.19 -24.61 -21.34
C THR A 49 -4.66 -24.92 -21.53
N ASN A 50 -5.15 -24.69 -22.74
CA ASN A 50 -6.49 -25.03 -23.15
C ASN A 50 -6.48 -25.51 -24.60
N LYS A 51 -6.89 -26.76 -24.82
CA LYS A 51 -7.08 -27.39 -26.14
C LYS A 51 -7.90 -26.52 -27.09
N ASN A 52 -8.91 -25.83 -26.56
CA ASN A 52 -9.85 -25.05 -27.36
C ASN A 52 -9.42 -23.57 -27.51
N ALA A 53 -8.26 -23.18 -26.97
CA ALA A 53 -7.75 -21.83 -27.18
C ALA A 53 -7.23 -21.69 -28.61
N GLY A 54 -7.63 -20.63 -29.31
CA GLY A 54 -7.10 -20.31 -30.63
C GLY A 54 -5.62 -19.92 -30.61
N ASP A 55 -5.15 -19.33 -29.51
CA ASP A 55 -3.75 -19.00 -29.27
C ASP A 55 -3.30 -19.48 -27.88
N HIS A 56 -2.51 -20.55 -27.87
CA HIS A 56 -2.00 -21.15 -26.64
C HIS A 56 -0.93 -20.30 -25.94
N ILE A 57 -0.15 -19.51 -26.68
CA ILE A 57 0.89 -18.65 -26.12
C ILE A 57 0.24 -17.51 -25.35
N ASN A 58 -0.74 -16.84 -25.97
CA ASN A 58 -1.50 -15.79 -25.30
C ASN A 58 -2.29 -16.32 -24.10
N PHE A 59 -2.88 -17.51 -24.20
CA PHE A 59 -3.56 -18.15 -23.07
C PHE A 59 -2.60 -18.39 -21.88
N PHE A 60 -1.41 -18.93 -22.16
CA PHE A 60 -0.36 -19.16 -21.16
C PHE A 60 0.11 -17.86 -20.51
N LEU A 61 0.50 -16.85 -21.30
CA LEU A 61 0.95 -15.54 -20.81
C LEU A 61 -0.13 -14.83 -19.99
N THR A 62 -1.40 -14.93 -20.40
CA THR A 62 -2.54 -14.39 -19.64
C THR A 62 -2.65 -15.04 -18.26
N ASN A 63 -2.46 -16.36 -18.17
CA ASN A 63 -2.54 -17.05 -16.88
C ASN A 63 -1.30 -16.81 -16.01
N LEU A 64 -0.11 -16.58 -16.59
CA LEU A 64 1.04 -16.04 -15.87
C LEU A 64 0.75 -14.65 -15.28
N GLY A 65 0.11 -13.77 -16.04
CA GLY A 65 -0.35 -12.46 -15.53
C GLY A 65 -1.32 -12.61 -14.36
N LYS A 66 -2.25 -13.58 -14.43
CA LYS A 66 -3.15 -13.90 -13.30
C LYS A 66 -2.38 -14.40 -12.07
N LEU A 67 -1.32 -15.19 -12.24
CA LEU A 67 -0.47 -15.60 -11.11
C LEU A 67 0.17 -14.39 -10.43
N PHE A 68 0.64 -13.42 -11.23
CA PHE A 68 1.18 -12.16 -10.69
C PHE A 68 0.15 -11.37 -9.88
N LEU A 69 -1.08 -11.24 -10.39
CA LEU A 69 -2.17 -10.59 -9.67
C LEU A 69 -2.57 -11.30 -8.36
N HIS A 70 -2.23 -12.59 -8.22
CA HIS A 70 -2.45 -13.37 -7.00
C HIS A 70 -1.24 -13.40 -6.07
N GLY A 71 -0.25 -12.52 -6.29
CA GLY A 71 0.89 -12.31 -5.40
C GLY A 71 2.07 -13.24 -5.64
N LEU A 72 2.06 -14.03 -6.72
CA LEU A 72 3.26 -14.78 -7.14
C LEU A 72 4.15 -13.90 -8.02
N GLU A 73 5.45 -14.21 -8.06
CA GLU A 73 6.40 -13.47 -8.90
C GLU A 73 6.99 -14.38 -9.99
N PRO A 74 6.24 -14.65 -11.08
CA PRO A 74 6.77 -15.43 -12.19
C PRO A 74 7.91 -14.68 -12.89
N ARG A 75 9.05 -15.35 -13.08
CA ARG A 75 10.22 -14.78 -13.79
C ARG A 75 10.04 -14.84 -15.30
N VAL A 76 9.19 -13.96 -15.83
CA VAL A 76 8.86 -13.88 -17.27
C VAL A 76 10.09 -13.65 -18.15
N SER A 77 11.14 -13.00 -17.63
CA SER A 77 12.40 -12.78 -18.35
C SER A 77 13.11 -14.07 -18.77
N GLN A 78 12.86 -15.20 -18.10
CA GLN A 78 13.44 -16.50 -18.47
C GLN A 78 12.79 -17.14 -19.70
N LEU A 79 11.61 -16.65 -20.12
CA LEU A 79 10.92 -17.13 -21.32
C LEU A 79 11.50 -16.55 -22.61
N TYR A 80 12.31 -15.49 -22.51
CA TYR A 80 12.88 -14.77 -23.64
C TYR A 80 14.40 -14.82 -23.58
N PRO A 81 15.08 -14.56 -24.71
CA PRO A 81 16.54 -14.39 -24.72
C PRO A 81 16.99 -13.32 -23.72
N LYS A 82 18.22 -13.46 -23.20
CA LYS A 82 18.80 -12.47 -22.29
C LYS A 82 18.94 -11.12 -23.00
N VAL A 83 18.57 -10.06 -22.30
CA VAL A 83 18.74 -8.67 -22.76
C VAL A 83 20.16 -8.21 -22.45
N GLU A 84 20.80 -7.53 -23.39
CA GLU A 84 22.11 -6.91 -23.22
C GLU A 84 21.98 -5.51 -22.61
N PHE A 85 22.87 -5.17 -21.70
CA PHE A 85 22.92 -3.87 -21.02
C PHE A 85 24.27 -3.18 -21.29
N PRO A 86 24.32 -1.85 -21.38
CA PRO A 86 23.26 -0.87 -21.11
C PRO A 86 22.18 -0.82 -22.20
N VAL A 87 20.99 -0.34 -21.85
CA VAL A 87 19.90 -0.16 -22.81
C VAL A 87 20.20 1.00 -23.77
N GLY A 88 19.63 0.94 -24.98
CA GLY A 88 19.81 2.00 -25.98
C GLY A 88 19.14 3.33 -25.60
N ASN A 89 19.64 4.43 -26.17
CA ASN A 89 19.20 5.80 -25.87
C ASN A 89 17.72 6.10 -26.20
N SER A 90 17.06 5.23 -26.98
CA SER A 90 15.64 5.37 -27.37
C SER A 90 14.67 4.78 -26.35
N VAL A 91 15.15 4.12 -25.29
CA VAL A 91 14.29 3.53 -24.26
C VAL A 91 13.63 4.64 -23.43
N ARG A 92 12.31 4.58 -23.32
CA ARG A 92 11.52 5.56 -22.57
C ARG A 92 11.83 5.50 -21.08
N MET A 93 11.74 6.65 -20.42
CA MET A 93 11.88 6.75 -18.97
C MET A 93 10.73 6.03 -18.25
N ILE A 94 11.05 5.31 -17.18
CA ILE A 94 10.07 4.62 -16.32
C ILE A 94 9.50 5.57 -15.25
N SER A 95 10.30 6.53 -14.77
CA SER A 95 9.92 7.41 -13.66
C SER A 95 8.55 8.10 -13.82
N PRO A 96 8.14 8.59 -15.02
CA PRO A 96 6.84 9.25 -15.17
C PRO A 96 5.64 8.30 -15.14
N LEU A 97 5.85 7.00 -15.26
CA LEU A 97 4.78 5.98 -15.29
C LEU A 97 4.41 5.49 -13.88
N ILE A 98 5.24 5.78 -12.88
CA ILE A 98 5.02 5.38 -11.50
C ILE A 98 4.35 6.54 -10.77
N SER A 99 3.12 6.31 -10.31
CA SER A 99 2.38 7.25 -9.46
C SER A 99 2.23 6.69 -8.05
N TRP A 100 2.24 7.59 -7.07
CA TRP A 100 1.96 7.28 -5.67
C TRP A 100 0.62 7.89 -5.28
N ASP A 101 0.01 7.36 -4.23
CA ASP A 101 -1.14 8.02 -3.61
C ASP A 101 -0.67 9.25 -2.81
N HIS A 102 -0.85 10.43 -3.40
CA HIS A 102 -0.51 11.72 -2.80
C HIS A 102 -1.69 12.35 -2.04
N SER A 103 -2.69 11.57 -1.62
CA SER A 103 -3.85 12.06 -0.86
C SER A 103 -3.48 12.72 0.47
N THR A 104 -2.38 12.29 1.09
CA THR A 104 -1.90 12.83 2.36
C THR A 104 -0.85 13.91 2.14
N THR A 105 -1.09 15.09 2.70
CA THR A 105 -0.15 16.22 2.64
C THR A 105 0.65 16.33 3.93
N TRP A 106 1.89 16.77 3.79
CA TRP A 106 2.83 16.94 4.89
C TRP A 106 3.14 18.42 5.08
N LYS A 107 3.37 18.84 6.33
CA LYS A 107 3.81 20.21 6.62
C LYS A 107 5.21 20.41 6.06
N VAL A 108 5.33 21.27 5.06
CA VAL A 108 6.61 21.75 4.54
C VAL A 108 6.93 23.08 5.21
N ALA A 109 8.21 23.32 5.52
CA ALA A 109 8.63 24.61 6.06
C ALA A 109 8.22 25.74 5.11
N GLY A 110 7.36 26.63 5.58
CA GLY A 110 6.97 27.83 4.84
C GLY A 110 8.11 28.84 4.88
N TYR A 111 8.28 29.60 3.79
CA TYR A 111 9.10 30.80 3.81
C TYR A 111 8.40 31.85 4.67
N VAL A 112 9.03 32.28 5.76
CA VAL A 112 8.56 33.38 6.61
C VAL A 112 9.52 34.54 6.35
N GLU A 113 9.00 35.71 6.00
CA GLU A 113 9.81 36.93 5.92
C GLU A 113 10.58 37.13 7.24
N ASP A 114 11.84 37.57 7.15
CA ASP A 114 12.72 37.79 8.30
C ASP A 114 12.19 38.92 9.21
N ILE A 115 11.13 38.64 9.96
CA ILE A 115 10.71 39.48 11.08
C ILE A 115 11.70 39.17 12.21
N PRO A 116 12.42 40.16 12.78
CA PRO A 116 13.31 39.93 13.90
C PRO A 116 12.51 39.31 15.07
N ILE A 117 12.71 38.00 15.25
CA ILE A 117 11.95 37.11 16.15
C ILE A 117 12.11 37.52 17.63
N ASP A 118 13.13 38.31 17.94
CA ASP A 118 13.46 38.78 19.28
C ASP A 118 12.44 39.76 19.87
N CYS A 119 11.65 40.45 19.04
CA CYS A 119 10.65 41.42 19.50
C CYS A 119 9.20 40.90 19.44
N VAL A 120 8.92 39.83 18.69
CA VAL A 120 7.56 39.35 18.42
C VAL A 120 7.43 37.86 18.75
N SER A 121 6.40 37.51 19.53
CA SER A 121 6.03 36.12 19.81
C SER A 121 4.69 35.83 19.14
N VAL A 122 4.68 35.00 18.11
CA VAL A 122 3.45 34.53 17.45
C VAL A 122 3.09 33.16 18.03
N TYR A 123 1.86 33.01 18.50
CA TYR A 123 1.32 31.76 19.03
C TYR A 123 0.11 31.33 18.17
N GLU A 124 0.26 30.21 17.47
CA GLU A 124 -0.86 29.59 16.76
C GLU A 124 -1.64 28.72 17.75
N VAL A 125 -2.91 29.05 17.97
CA VAL A 125 -3.82 28.26 18.81
C VAL A 125 -4.82 27.58 17.90
N SER A 126 -4.88 26.25 17.95
CA SER A 126 -5.78 25.48 17.09
C SER A 126 -6.38 24.31 17.84
N LEU A 127 -7.71 24.22 17.90
CA LEU A 127 -8.43 23.11 18.54
C LEU A 127 -8.16 21.74 17.91
N LYS A 128 -7.50 21.70 16.74
CA LYS A 128 -7.04 20.45 16.11
C LYS A 128 -5.81 19.88 16.81
N ASN A 129 -5.02 20.72 17.48
CA ASN A 129 -3.83 20.32 18.21
C ASN A 129 -4.23 19.85 19.62
N LYS A 130 -3.82 18.63 20.00
CA LYS A 130 -4.05 18.05 21.33
C LYS A 130 -3.81 19.01 22.52
N PRO A 131 -2.72 19.80 22.57
CA PRO A 131 -2.49 20.69 23.71
C PRO A 131 -3.46 21.86 23.79
N ASP A 132 -4.17 22.24 22.72
CA ASP A 132 -5.07 23.40 22.69
C ASP A 132 -6.55 23.01 22.84
N VAL A 133 -6.86 21.71 22.88
CA VAL A 133 -8.25 21.21 22.98
C VAL A 133 -8.94 21.73 24.24
N PHE A 134 -8.20 21.96 25.33
CA PHE A 134 -8.78 22.45 26.59
C PHE A 134 -9.46 23.82 26.45
N TYR A 135 -9.07 24.64 25.47
CA TYR A 135 -9.74 25.92 25.21
C TYR A 135 -11.20 25.73 24.77
N ALA A 136 -11.56 24.57 24.20
CA ALA A 136 -12.94 24.24 23.84
C ALA A 136 -13.91 24.21 25.03
N GLY A 137 -13.39 24.07 26.27
CA GLY A 137 -14.18 24.11 27.50
C GLY A 137 -14.63 25.52 27.91
N HIS A 138 -13.99 26.58 27.40
CA HIS A 138 -14.39 27.96 27.69
C HIS A 138 -15.43 28.43 26.66
N GLN A 139 -16.70 28.22 27.00
CA GLN A 139 -17.82 28.58 26.15
C GLN A 139 -18.69 29.65 26.80
N ILE A 140 -18.96 30.72 26.04
CA ILE A 140 -19.88 31.79 26.44
C ILE A 140 -20.93 31.88 25.33
N ASN A 141 -22.20 31.74 25.69
CA ASN A 141 -23.33 31.74 24.73
C ASN A 141 -23.12 30.74 23.57
N SER A 142 -22.67 29.52 23.90
CA SER A 142 -22.39 28.43 22.95
C SER A 142 -21.30 28.72 21.90
N ARG A 143 -20.46 29.74 22.13
CA ARG A 143 -19.29 30.03 21.32
C ARG A 143 -18.03 29.73 22.11
N VAL A 144 -17.08 29.02 21.51
CA VAL A 144 -15.74 28.86 22.07
C VAL A 144 -15.00 30.17 21.88
N ILE A 145 -14.78 30.89 22.97
CA ILE A 145 -14.06 32.17 22.97
C ILE A 145 -12.73 31.91 23.65
N PHE A 146 -11.64 32.46 23.11
CA PHE A 146 -10.36 32.36 23.79
C PHE A 146 -10.43 33.07 25.17
N PRO A 147 -10.08 32.41 26.29
CA PRO A 147 -10.21 33.02 27.61
C PRO A 147 -9.39 34.30 27.76
N ALA A 148 -9.94 35.31 28.43
CA ALA A 148 -9.20 36.54 28.74
C ALA A 148 -7.92 36.24 29.56
N THR A 149 -8.00 35.27 30.47
CA THR A 149 -6.86 34.75 31.23
C THR A 149 -5.81 34.07 30.35
N GLY A 150 -6.21 33.51 29.21
CA GLY A 150 -5.30 32.96 28.21
C GLY A 150 -4.39 34.02 27.60
N PHE A 151 -4.88 35.25 27.37
CA PHE A 151 -4.02 36.34 26.89
C PHE A 151 -2.96 36.73 27.91
N LEU A 152 -3.33 36.84 29.19
CA LEU A 152 -2.37 37.10 30.27
C LEU A 152 -1.30 36.01 30.34
N PHE A 153 -1.69 34.75 30.19
CA PHE A 153 -0.76 33.62 30.15
C PHE A 153 0.20 33.70 28.95
N LEU A 154 -0.29 34.04 27.75
CA LEU A 154 0.56 34.23 26.57
C LEU A 154 1.54 35.39 26.74
N VAL A 155 1.09 36.51 27.31
CA VAL A 155 1.95 37.67 27.61
C VAL A 155 3.03 37.30 28.63
N TRP A 156 2.66 36.58 29.69
CA TRP A 156 3.62 36.12 30.70
C TRP A 156 4.65 35.14 30.10
N LYS A 157 4.20 34.20 29.25
CA LYS A 157 5.09 33.29 28.53
C LYS A 157 6.04 34.04 27.58
N ALA A 158 5.55 35.05 26.86
CA ALA A 158 6.38 35.89 26.00
C ALA A 158 7.41 36.71 26.82
N PHE A 159 7.01 37.22 27.99
CA PHE A 159 7.87 37.95 28.90
C PHE A 159 8.99 37.07 29.47
N ALA A 160 8.66 35.86 29.96
CA ALA A 160 9.65 34.89 30.43
C ALA A 160 10.63 34.50 29.32
N ARG A 161 10.13 34.28 28.09
CA ARG A 161 10.97 34.01 26.91
C ARG A 161 11.96 35.15 26.64
N ARG A 162 11.50 36.41 26.73
CA ARG A 162 12.36 37.60 26.56
C ARG A 162 13.41 37.71 27.66
N GLN A 163 13.07 37.38 28.90
CA GLN A 163 14.00 37.38 30.04
C GLN A 163 14.91 36.15 30.11
N ARG A 164 14.74 35.17 29.20
CA ARG A 164 15.44 33.87 29.20
C ARG A 164 15.26 33.08 30.50
N THR A 165 14.11 33.23 31.15
CA THR A 165 13.72 32.48 32.36
C THR A 165 12.76 31.35 32.02
N THR A 166 12.76 30.28 32.82
CA THR A 166 11.83 29.16 32.62
C THR A 166 10.41 29.57 32.97
N PHE A 167 9.48 29.19 32.11
CA PHE A 167 8.05 29.31 32.34
C PHE A 167 7.56 27.97 32.91
N SER A 168 7.27 27.92 34.21
CA SER A 168 6.84 26.73 34.94
C SER A 168 5.50 26.96 35.63
#